data_AF-A0A1A8JQ11-F1
#
_entry.id   AF-A0A1A8JQ11-F1
#
_cell.length_a   1.000
_cell.length_b   1.000
_cell.length_c   1.000
_cell.angle_alpha   90.00
_cell.angle_beta   90.00
_cell.angle_gamma   90.00
#
_symmetry.space_group_name_H-M   'P 1'
#
loop_
_entity.id
_entity.type
_entity.pdbx_description
1 polymer ?
#
loop_
_entity_poly.entity_id
_entity_poly.type
_entity_poly.pdbx_seq_one_letter_code
_entity_poly.pdbx_strand_id
1 'polypeptide(L)' 'KKASDKVQQRHCFRCGSEKHLANDKNCPAAKVKCDKCSKNGHFARVCKSAVAVVREVIVPEFTVLYVD' A
#
# COMPACT_ATOMS: atom_id res chain seq x y z
N LYS A 1 -19.08 2.57 20.91
CA LYS A 1 -17.65 2.54 21.32
C LYS A 1 -16.75 2.60 20.09
N LYS A 2 -16.12 3.75 19.83
CA LYS A 2 -14.70 3.91 19.41
C LYS A 2 -14.47 5.38 19.04
N ALA A 3 -14.26 6.20 20.06
CA ALA A 3 -13.50 7.43 19.93
C ALA A 3 -12.03 7.02 19.77
N SER A 4 -11.50 7.14 18.56
CA SER A 4 -10.04 7.10 18.34
C SER A 4 -9.59 8.54 18.15
N ASP A 5 -9.60 9.28 19.25
CA ASP A 5 -9.04 10.62 19.35
C ASP A 5 -7.50 10.50 19.39
N LYS A 6 -6.93 10.22 18.23
CA LYS A 6 -5.56 10.61 17.93
C LYS A 6 -5.73 11.81 17.03
N VAL A 7 -5.28 12.98 17.46
CA VAL A 7 -5.04 14.13 16.58
C VAL A 7 -3.88 13.74 15.66
N GLN A 8 -4.14 12.80 14.77
CA GLN A 8 -3.24 12.39 13.71
C GLN A 8 -3.28 13.56 12.74
N GLN A 9 -2.17 14.28 12.60
CA GLN A 9 -1.98 15.29 11.55
C GLN A 9 -2.61 14.75 10.26
N ARG A 10 -3.77 15.30 9.89
CA ARG A 10 -4.72 14.72 8.95
C ARG A 10 -4.24 14.96 7.53
N HIS A 11 -3.17 14.27 7.15
CA HIS A 11 -2.65 14.31 5.80
C HIS A 11 -3.43 13.34 4.90
N CYS A 12 -3.62 13.74 3.66
CA CYS A 12 -4.22 12.93 2.62
C CYS A 12 -3.41 11.65 2.41
N PHE A 13 -4.01 10.48 2.63
CA PHE A 13 -3.33 9.20 2.40
C PHE A 13 -3.05 8.88 0.92
N ARG A 14 -3.62 9.66 -0.02
CA ARG A 14 -3.37 9.49 -1.46
C ARG A 14 -2.20 10.33 -1.95
N CYS A 15 -2.10 11.57 -1.49
CA CYS A 15 -1.08 12.51 -1.98
C CYS A 15 -0.08 12.97 -0.91
N GLY A 16 -0.37 12.78 0.39
CA GLY A 16 0.42 13.25 1.52
C GLY A 16 0.28 14.74 1.85
N SER A 17 -0.73 15.44 1.29
CA SER A 17 -0.97 16.86 1.58
C SER A 17 -1.76 17.03 2.88
N GLU A 18 -1.46 18.07 3.65
CA GLU A 18 -2.22 18.42 4.87
C GLU A 18 -3.44 19.32 4.57
N LYS A 19 -3.54 19.83 3.34
CA LYS A 19 -4.62 20.72 2.89
C LYS A 19 -5.98 20.03 2.75
N HIS A 20 -6.00 18.70 2.56
CA HIS A 20 -7.22 17.92 2.36
C HIS A 20 -7.05 16.48 2.83
N LEU A 21 -8.16 15.73 2.88
CA LEU A 21 -8.21 14.31 3.23
C LEU A 21 -8.32 13.43 1.99
N ALA A 22 -8.07 12.12 2.14
CA ALA A 22 -8.11 11.17 1.02
C ALA A 22 -9.45 11.07 0.27
N ASN A 23 -10.56 11.50 0.90
CA ASN A 23 -11.89 11.53 0.28
C ASN A 23 -12.14 12.75 -0.60
N ASP A 24 -11.21 13.70 -0.65
CA ASP A 24 -11.35 14.89 -1.48
C ASP A 24 -11.26 14.54 -2.99
N LYS A 25 -12.24 15.00 -3.76
CA LYS A 25 -12.35 14.72 -5.20
C LYS A 25 -11.29 15.46 -6.03
N ASN A 26 -10.74 16.55 -5.51
CA ASN A 26 -9.72 17.37 -6.17
C ASN A 26 -8.29 16.93 -5.81
N CYS A 27 -8.12 15.78 -5.15
CA CYS A 27 -6.82 15.23 -4.86
C CYS A 27 -6.05 14.89 -6.15
N PRO A 28 -4.87 15.49 -6.41
CA PRO A 28 -4.13 15.30 -7.66
C PRO A 28 -3.64 13.85 -7.82
N ALA A 29 -3.46 13.13 -6.71
CA ALA A 29 -3.03 11.75 -6.73
C ALA A 29 -4.13 10.77 -7.17
N ALA A 30 -5.39 11.21 -7.30
CA ALA A 30 -6.52 10.34 -7.66
C ALA A 30 -6.36 9.67 -9.03
N LYS A 31 -5.74 10.35 -10.01
CA LYS A 31 -5.52 9.84 -11.37
C LYS A 31 -4.08 9.37 -11.63
N VAL A 32 -3.19 9.49 -10.65
CA VAL A 32 -1.76 9.22 -10.83
C VAL A 32 -1.48 7.74 -10.62
N LYS A 33 -0.65 7.17 -11.51
CA LYS A 33 -0.11 5.81 -11.38
C LYS A 33 1.07 5.83 -10.43
N CYS A 34 1.03 4.99 -9.40
CA CYS A 34 2.14 4.82 -8.47
C CYS A 34 3.29 4.08 -9.14
N ASP A 35 4.49 4.65 -9.11
CA ASP A 35 5.70 4.05 -9.68
C ASP A 35 6.13 2.76 -8.94
N LYS A 36 5.91 2.69 -7.62
CA LYS A 36 6.33 1.55 -6.79
C LYS A 36 5.47 0.29 -6.98
N CYS A 37 4.16 0.44 -7.14
CA CYS A 37 3.23 -0.70 -7.18
C CYS A 37 2.38 -0.76 -8.45
N SER A 38 2.60 0.16 -9.40
CA SER A 38 1.86 0.27 -10.65
C SER A 38 0.34 0.48 -10.52
N LYS A 39 -0.20 0.72 -9.32
CA LYS A 39 -1.62 1.00 -9.08
C LYS A 39 -1.92 2.50 -9.13
N ASN A 40 -3.11 2.87 -9.58
CA ASN A 40 -3.56 4.26 -9.60
C ASN A 40 -4.15 4.71 -8.25
N GLY A 41 -4.21 6.03 -8.04
CA GLY A 41 -4.95 6.64 -6.93
C GLY A 41 -4.09 7.11 -5.76
N HIS A 42 -2.76 7.02 -5.86
CA HIS A 42 -1.83 7.55 -4.87
C HIS A 42 -0.44 7.84 -5.46
N PHE A 43 0.36 8.65 -4.76
CA PHE A 43 1.77 8.89 -5.10
C PHE A 43 2.70 7.81 -4.54
N ALA A 44 3.81 7.56 -5.23
CA ALA A 44 4.86 6.63 -4.79
C ALA A 44 5.40 6.93 -3.37
N ARG A 45 5.38 8.19 -2.94
CA ARG A 45 5.82 8.61 -1.61
C ARG A 45 4.93 8.10 -0.46
N VAL A 46 3.64 7.88 -0.73
CA VAL A 46 2.67 7.36 0.27
C VAL A 46 2.24 5.92 -0.03
N CYS A 47 2.92 5.26 -0.96
CA CYS A 47 2.64 3.88 -1.31
C CYS A 47 2.92 2.96 -0.12
N LYS A 48 1.88 2.24 0.33
CA LYS A 48 1.96 1.23 1.39
C LYS A 48 2.10 -0.20 0.87
N SER A 49 2.22 -0.36 -0.45
CA SER A 49 2.46 -1.69 -1.02
C SER A 49 3.88 -2.13 -0.65
N ALA A 50 3.98 -3.17 0.18
CA ALA A 50 5.21 -3.94 0.26
C ALA A 50 5.38 -4.61 -1.11
N VAL A 51 6.39 -4.22 -1.87
CA VAL A 51 6.77 -4.94 -3.09
C VAL A 51 7.36 -6.26 -2.59
N ALA A 52 6.51 -7.28 -2.43
CA ALA A 52 6.96 -8.62 -2.13
C ALA A 52 7.73 -9.10 -3.36
N VAL A 53 9.05 -9.13 -3.26
CA VAL A 53 9.91 -9.69 -4.31
C VAL A 53 9.67 -11.19 -4.31
N VAL A 54 8.84 -11.66 -5.23
CA VAL A 54 8.67 -13.10 -5.47
C VAL A 54 9.96 -13.58 -6.13
N ARG A 55 10.70 -14.42 -5.41
CA ARG A 55 11.86 -15.13 -5.96
C ARG A 55 11.43 -16.54 -6.25
N GLU A 56 11.78 -17.05 -7.43
CA GLU A 56 11.66 -18.47 -7.71
C GLU A 56 12.58 -19.25 -6.77
N VAL A 57 12.05 -20.30 -6.17
CA VAL A 57 12.84 -21.26 -5.40
C VAL A 57 12.74 -22.57 -6.16
N ILE A 58 13.82 -22.94 -6.84
CA ILE A 58 13.94 -24.23 -7.52
C ILE A 58 14.44 -25.23 -6.46
N VAL A 59 13.59 -26.19 -6.11
CA VAL A 59 13.93 -27.29 -5.19
C VAL A 59 14.16 -28.55 -6.03
N PRO A 60 15.42 -28.97 -6.26
CA PRO A 60 15.72 -30.03 -7.23
C PRO A 60 15.30 -31.43 -6.75
N GLU A 61 15.29 -31.70 -5.44
CA GLU A 61 14.84 -32.97 -4.86
C GLU A 61 14.11 -32.73 -3.54
N PHE A 62 12.79 -32.57 -3.61
CA PHE A 62 11.95 -32.50 -2.43
C PHE A 62 11.11 -33.75 -2.34
N THR A 63 11.37 -34.57 -1.32
CA THR A 63 10.54 -35.73 -0.99
C THR A 63 9.75 -35.42 0.28
N VAL A 64 8.43 -35.29 0.15
CA VAL A 64 7.52 -35.22 1.32
C VAL A 64 7.19 -36.62 1.75
N LEU A 65 7.58 -36.96 2.96
CA LEU A 65 7.09 -38.15 3.64
C LEU A 65 6.12 -37.69 4.72
N TYR A 66 4.91 -38.22 4.70
CA TYR A 66 3.90 -38.02 5.74
C TYR A 66 3.52 -39.37 6.33
N VAL A 67 3.15 -39.36 7.60
CA VAL A 67 2.56 -40.48 8.31
C VAL A 67 1.31 -39.95 9.01
N ASP A 68 0.22 -40.73 8.96
CA ASP A 68 -1.08 -40.41 9.56
C ASP A 68 -1.03 -40.27 11.09
#